data_AF-A0AAV2SEH3-F1
#
_entry.id   AF-A0AAV2SEH3-F1
#
_cell.length_a   1.000
_cell.length_b   1.000
_cell.length_c   1.000
_cell.angle_alpha   90.00
_cell.angle_beta   90.00
_cell.angle_gamma   90.00
#
_symmetry.space_group_name_H-M   'P 1'
#
loop_
_entity.id
_entity.type
_entity.pdbx_description
1 polymer ?
#
loop_
_entity_poly.entity_id
_entity_poly.type
_entity_poly.pdbx_seq_one_letter_code
_entity_poly.pdbx_strand_id
1 'polypeptide(L)'
;MHLNNLFTIVKVPTTSPLFTYNRLHSHSKHSLIRLLDQVVFKAGLPLADYSWHSFRRGAAVFAFELGLADSAVQLLGDWSSSAFTQYLEFAFTRKASVAKKKKIAENFDLHVQTL
;
A
#
# COMPACT_ATOMS: atom_id res chain seq x y z
N MET A 1 -14.07 2.32 -12.92
CA MET A 1 -13.94 3.62 -13.61
C MET A 1 -12.52 3.69 -14.16
N HIS A 2 -12.32 3.47 -15.47
CA HIS A 2 -10.99 3.42 -16.09
C HIS A 2 -10.42 4.84 -16.23
N LEU A 3 -9.16 5.07 -15.80
CA LEU A 3 -8.45 6.36 -15.87
C LEU A 3 -8.48 7.01 -17.26
N ASN A 4 -8.60 6.22 -18.33
CA ASN A 4 -8.69 6.70 -19.71
C ASN A 4 -9.88 7.65 -19.96
N ASN A 5 -10.96 7.55 -19.19
CA ASN A 5 -12.12 8.45 -19.33
C ASN A 5 -11.93 9.81 -18.66
N LEU A 6 -10.90 10.02 -17.84
CA LEU A 6 -10.65 11.34 -17.22
C LEU A 6 -10.06 12.33 -18.24
N PHE A 7 -9.30 11.84 -19.23
CA PHE A 7 -8.69 12.67 -20.28
C PHE A 7 -9.68 13.19 -21.32
N THR A 8 -10.88 12.60 -21.42
CA THR A 8 -11.91 13.05 -22.37
C THR A 8 -12.75 14.20 -21.80
N ILE A 9 -12.85 14.31 -20.47
CA ILE A 9 -13.67 15.31 -19.76
C ILE A 9 -12.93 16.65 -19.64
N VAL A 10 -11.61 16.61 -19.48
CA VAL A 10 -10.78 17.81 -19.32
C VAL A 10 -9.69 17.80 -20.39
N LYS A 11 -9.84 18.67 -21.41
CA LYS A 11 -8.82 18.87 -22.45
C LYS A 11 -7.65 19.67 -21.88
N VAL A 12 -6.69 18.98 -21.27
CA VAL A 12 -5.41 19.56 -20.82
C VAL A 12 -4.25 18.94 -21.60
N PRO A 13 -3.17 19.70 -21.86
CA PRO A 13 -1.95 19.16 -22.45
C PRO A 13 -1.46 17.92 -21.69
N THR A 14 -0.83 16.97 -22.39
CA THR A 14 -0.24 15.75 -21.77
C THR A 14 0.86 16.06 -20.76
N THR A 15 1.42 17.26 -20.80
CA THR A 15 2.40 17.78 -19.84
C THR A 15 1.75 18.40 -18.60
N SER A 16 0.42 18.51 -18.56
CA SER A 16 -0.29 19.07 -17.40
C SER A 16 -0.30 18.07 -16.25
N PRO A 17 -0.15 18.54 -15.00
CA PRO A 17 -0.16 17.66 -13.85
C PRO A 17 -1.52 16.97 -13.71
N LEU A 18 -1.49 15.68 -13.33
CA LEU A 18 -2.70 14.86 -13.15
C LEU A 18 -3.64 15.43 -12.08
N PHE A 19 -3.07 16.07 -11.05
CA PHE A 19 -3.81 16.72 -9.97
C PHE A 19 -3.47 18.20 -9.92
N THR A 20 -4.50 19.04 -9.88
CA THR A 20 -4.35 20.50 -9.76
C THR A 20 -5.22 21.04 -8.63
N TYR A 21 -4.83 22.18 -8.06
CA TYR A 21 -5.67 22.97 -7.16
C TYR A 21 -5.89 24.33 -7.79
N ASN A 22 -7.12 24.84 -7.75
CA ASN A 22 -7.52 26.20 -8.13
C ASN A 22 -6.70 26.78 -9.32
N ARG A 23 -7.17 26.54 -10.55
CA ARG A 23 -6.56 27.03 -11.81
C ARG A 23 -5.20 26.42 -12.14
N LEU A 24 -5.16 25.08 -12.24
CA LEU A 24 -4.09 24.32 -12.91
C LEU A 24 -2.70 24.32 -12.27
N HIS A 25 -2.54 24.80 -11.04
CA HIS A 25 -1.25 24.72 -10.35
C HIS A 25 -1.06 23.34 -9.69
N SER A 26 0.17 22.83 -9.79
CA SER A 26 0.58 21.58 -9.13
C SER A 26 0.54 21.73 -7.60
N HIS A 27 0.11 20.67 -6.92
CA HIS A 27 0.09 20.64 -5.46
C HIS A 27 1.50 20.51 -4.90
N SER A 28 1.82 21.30 -3.88
CA SER A 28 3.00 21.04 -3.05
C SER A 28 2.76 19.83 -2.15
N LYS A 29 3.83 19.10 -1.81
CA LYS A 29 3.82 18.03 -0.80
C LYS A 29 3.10 18.46 0.49
N HIS A 30 3.35 19.69 0.95
CA HIS A 30 2.73 20.27 2.15
C HIS A 30 1.21 20.37 2.05
N SER A 31 0.68 20.72 0.88
CA SER A 31 -0.77 20.84 0.68
C SER A 31 -1.47 19.49 0.74
N LEU A 32 -0.84 18.46 0.19
CA LEU A 32 -1.32 17.08 0.28
C LEU A 32 -1.27 16.56 1.72
N ILE A 33 -0.18 16.82 2.46
CA ILE A 33 -0.07 16.43 3.87
C ILE A 33 -1.21 17.07 4.69
N ARG A 34 -1.47 18.38 4.51
CA ARG A 34 -2.58 19.04 5.21
C ARG A 34 -3.94 18.42 4.87
N LEU A 35 -4.15 18.00 3.62
CA LEU A 35 -5.38 17.32 3.23
C LEU A 35 -5.51 15.97 3.97
N LEU A 36 -4.42 15.20 4.07
CA LEU A 36 -4.40 13.95 4.82
C LEU A 36 -4.66 14.18 6.31
N ASP A 37 -4.04 15.20 6.92
CA ASP A 37 -4.29 15.56 8.32
C ASP A 37 -5.77 15.90 8.55
N GLN A 38 -6.41 16.63 7.63
CA GLN A 38 -7.84 16.90 7.71
C GLN A 38 -8.68 15.63 7.65
N VAL A 39 -8.28 14.63 6.86
CA VAL A 39 -8.97 13.33 6.79
C VAL A 39 -8.79 12.56 8.10
N VAL A 40 -7.58 12.49 8.66
CA VAL A 40 -7.30 11.84 9.96
C VAL A 40 -8.10 12.51 11.08
N PHE A 41 -8.11 13.84 11.13
CA PHE A 41 -8.88 14.59 12.12
C PHE A 41 -10.38 14.30 12.03
N LYS A 42 -10.93 14.31 10.81
CA LYS A 42 -12.36 13.99 10.58
C LYS A 42 -12.71 12.55 10.91
N ALA A 43 -11.75 11.63 10.83
CA ALA A 43 -11.93 10.24 11.24
C ALA A 43 -11.87 10.06 12.78
N GLY A 44 -11.61 11.12 13.55
CA GLY A 44 -11.49 11.05 15.01
C GLY A 44 -10.19 10.41 15.48
N LEU A 45 -9.16 10.38 14.63
CA LEU A 45 -7.88 9.76 14.92
C LEU A 45 -6.85 10.79 15.42
N PRO A 46 -5.93 10.40 16.32
CA PRO A 46 -4.90 11.28 16.86
C PRO A 46 -3.85 11.63 15.79
N LEU A 47 -3.81 12.88 15.33
CA LEU A 47 -2.88 13.33 14.27
C LEU A 47 -1.41 12.99 14.55
N ALA A 48 -0.98 13.01 15.80
CA ALA A 48 0.40 12.72 16.20
C ALA A 48 0.85 11.29 15.83
N ASP A 49 -0.10 10.36 15.69
CA ASP A 49 0.18 8.95 15.41
C ASP A 49 0.18 8.65 13.89
N TYR A 50 -0.22 9.61 13.06
CA TYR A 50 -0.33 9.44 11.62
C TYR A 50 0.56 10.42 10.88
N SER A 51 1.40 9.87 10.00
CA SER A 51 2.18 10.64 9.05
C SER A 51 1.83 10.24 7.62
N TRP A 52 2.32 11.00 6.64
CA TRP A 52 2.21 10.60 5.24
C TRP A 52 2.79 9.20 4.96
N HIS A 53 3.79 8.76 5.73
CA HIS A 53 4.33 7.41 5.65
C HIS A 53 3.33 6.36 6.15
N SER A 54 2.52 6.68 7.17
CA SER A 54 1.48 5.79 7.70
C SER A 54 0.47 5.44 6.61
N PHE A 55 0.09 6.40 5.75
CA PHE A 55 -0.78 6.15 4.60
C PHE A 55 -0.14 5.22 3.56
N ARG A 56 1.15 5.43 3.23
CA ARG A 56 1.88 4.53 2.31
C ARG A 56 2.00 3.12 2.87
N ARG A 57 2.31 2.98 4.16
CA ARG A 57 2.35 1.69 4.87
C ARG A 57 0.99 1.01 4.84
N GLY A 58 -0.09 1.73 5.18
CA GLY A 58 -1.45 1.20 5.14
C GLY A 58 -1.87 0.74 3.75
N ALA A 59 -1.57 1.51 2.70
CA ALA A 59 -1.87 1.13 1.32
C ALA A 59 -1.10 -0.13 0.89
N ALA A 60 0.19 -0.25 1.25
CA ALA A 60 1.00 -1.43 0.97
C ALA A 60 0.42 -2.69 1.64
N VAL A 61 0.11 -2.58 2.94
CA VAL A 61 -0.46 -3.67 3.73
C VAL A 61 -1.81 -4.08 3.17
N PHE A 62 -2.69 -3.12 2.87
CA PHE A 62 -4.01 -3.39 2.32
C PHE A 62 -3.93 -4.11 0.96
N ALA A 63 -3.09 -3.65 0.04
CA ALA A 63 -2.87 -4.29 -1.25
C ALA A 63 -2.35 -5.73 -1.09
N PHE A 64 -1.39 -5.93 -0.20
CA PHE A 64 -0.86 -7.25 0.12
C PHE A 64 -1.93 -8.17 0.74
N GLU A 65 -2.76 -7.66 1.65
CA GLU A 65 -3.85 -8.42 2.28
C GLU A 65 -4.96 -8.82 1.31
N LEU A 66 -5.17 -8.03 0.24
CA LEU A 66 -6.02 -8.40 -0.88
C LEU A 66 -5.42 -9.49 -1.79
N GLY A 67 -4.20 -9.95 -1.50
CA GLY A 67 -3.53 -11.02 -2.25
C GLY A 67 -2.88 -10.54 -3.55
N LEU A 68 -2.61 -9.23 -3.70
CA LEU A 68 -1.84 -8.74 -4.83
C LEU A 68 -0.41 -9.28 -4.75
N ALA A 69 0.15 -9.65 -5.91
CA ALA A 69 1.54 -10.05 -6.02
C ALA A 69 2.49 -8.90 -5.61
N ASP A 70 3.66 -9.23 -5.08
CA ASP A 70 4.66 -8.25 -4.65
C ASP A 70 5.01 -7.23 -5.74
N SER A 71 5.09 -7.66 -7.00
CA SER A 71 5.33 -6.78 -8.15
C SER A 71 4.20 -5.75 -8.37
N ALA A 72 2.96 -6.14 -8.09
CA ALA A 72 1.81 -5.23 -8.17
C ALA A 72 1.80 -4.24 -7.00
N VAL A 73 2.19 -4.67 -5.79
CA VAL A 73 2.35 -3.77 -4.63
C VAL A 73 3.49 -2.77 -4.87
N GLN A 74 4.62 -3.23 -5.42
CA GLN A 74 5.73 -2.38 -5.84
C GLN A 74 5.30 -1.32 -6.85
N LEU A 75 4.59 -1.74 -7.90
CA LEU A 75 4.07 -0.84 -8.92
C LEU A 75 3.09 0.17 -8.34
N LEU A 76 2.18 -0.25 -7.45
CA LEU A 76 1.18 0.61 -6.83
C LEU A 76 1.81 1.72 -5.98
N GLY A 77 2.87 1.39 -5.25
CA GLY A 77 3.55 2.34 -4.36
C GLY A 77 4.77 3.02 -4.93
N ASP A 78 5.07 2.80 -6.22
CA ASP A 78 6.26 3.32 -6.91
C ASP A 78 7.56 2.98 -6.15
N TRP A 79 7.68 1.72 -5.74
CA TRP A 79 8.90 1.19 -5.12
C TRP A 79 9.81 0.55 -6.16
N SER A 80 11.06 1.00 -6.21
CA SER A 80 12.10 0.38 -7.04
C SER A 80 12.66 -0.92 -6.46
N SER A 81 12.29 -1.27 -5.23
CA SER A 81 12.79 -2.46 -4.52
C SER A 81 11.72 -3.05 -3.59
N SER A 82 12.05 -4.17 -2.95
CA SER A 82 11.21 -4.82 -1.94
C SER A 82 11.16 -4.08 -0.59
N ALA A 83 11.58 -2.81 -0.50
CA ALA A 83 11.55 -2.02 0.74
C ALA A 83 10.16 -1.95 1.40
N PHE A 84 9.08 -2.05 0.62
CA PHE A 84 7.71 -2.08 1.14
C PHE A 84 7.44 -3.28 2.07
N THR A 85 8.21 -4.37 1.96
CA THR A 85 8.05 -5.56 2.81
C THR A 85 8.29 -5.26 4.30
N GLN A 86 9.07 -4.22 4.62
CA GLN A 86 9.27 -3.75 6.00
C GLN A 86 7.97 -3.18 6.61
N TYR A 87 6.99 -2.83 5.77
CA TYR A 87 5.68 -2.40 6.22
C TYR A 87 4.73 -3.56 6.51
N LEU A 88 5.03 -4.78 6.03
CA LEU A 88 4.21 -5.97 6.24
C LEU A 88 4.46 -6.54 7.63
N GLU A 89 3.87 -5.91 8.64
CA GLU A 89 3.82 -6.49 9.98
C GLU A 89 2.76 -7.59 10.02
N PHE A 90 3.21 -8.83 9.89
CA PHE A 90 2.33 -9.97 10.06
C PHE A 90 1.90 -10.10 11.53
N ALA A 91 0.58 -10.14 11.76
CA ALA A 91 0.01 -10.48 13.06
C ALA A 91 0.66 -11.75 13.61
N PHE A 92 0.91 -11.79 14.93
CA PHE A 92 1.53 -12.94 15.61
C PHE A 92 0.82 -14.25 15.26
N THR A 93 -0.51 -14.23 15.19
CA THR A 93 -1.35 -15.38 14.81
C THR A 93 -1.04 -15.92 13.41
N ARG A 94 -0.75 -15.05 12.44
CA ARG A 94 -0.36 -15.42 11.07
C ARG A 94 1.06 -15.98 11.04
N LYS A 95 1.98 -15.42 11.82
CA LYS A 95 3.34 -15.98 11.98
C LYS A 95 3.31 -17.36 12.63
N ALA A 96 2.49 -17.54 13.67
CA ALA A 96 2.32 -18.80 14.37
C ALA A 96 1.68 -19.88 13.48
N SER A 97 0.69 -19.54 12.65
CA SER A 97 0.03 -20.51 11.77
C SER A 97 0.95 -21.01 10.65
N VAL A 98 1.81 -20.15 10.10
CA VAL A 98 2.85 -20.56 9.13
C VAL A 98 3.89 -21.46 9.78
N ALA A 99 4.37 -21.13 10.98
CA ALA A 99 5.31 -21.98 11.72
C ALA A 99 4.74 -23.39 11.99
N LYS A 100 3.45 -23.47 12.33
CA LYS A 100 2.75 -24.75 12.52
C LYS A 100 2.65 -25.56 11.23
N LYS A 101 2.34 -24.92 10.10
CA LYS A 101 2.28 -25.59 8.77
C LYS A 101 3.65 -26.07 8.32
N LYS A 102 4.72 -25.30 8.54
CA LYS A 102 6.10 -25.70 8.23
C LYS A 102 6.50 -26.98 8.97
N LYS A 103 6.19 -27.06 10.27
CA LYS A 103 6.48 -28.24 11.09
C LYS A 103 5.71 -29.50 10.64
N ILE A 104 4.50 -29.32 10.11
CA ILE A 104 3.71 -30.43 9.54
C ILE A 104 4.30 -30.90 8.21
N ALA A 105 4.72 -29.98 7.34
CA ALA A 105 5.36 -30.33 6.07
C ALA A 105 6.70 -31.05 6.27
N GLU A 106 7.54 -30.55 7.18
CA GLU A 106 8.82 -31.20 7.54
C GLU A 106 8.62 -32.61 8.12
N ASN A 107 7.59 -32.80 8.96
CA ASN A 107 7.26 -34.12 9.50
C ASN A 107 6.71 -35.08 8.43
N PHE A 108 6.03 -34.57 7.40
CA PHE A 108 5.55 -35.38 6.28
C PHE A 108 6.71 -35.83 5.38
N ASP A 109 7.63 -34.92 5.05
CA ASP A 109 8.82 -35.24 4.24
C ASP A 109 9.73 -36.27 4.92
N LEU A 110 9.86 -36.24 6.25
CA LEU A 110 10.61 -37.24 7.01
C LEU A 110 9.98 -38.64 6.95
N HIS A 111 8.64 -38.74 6.91
CA HIS A 111 7.94 -40.02 6.80
C HIS A 111 7.98 -40.61 5.39
N VAL A 112 8.09 -39.77 4.36
CA VAL A 112 8.23 -40.22 2.96
C VAL A 112 9.65 -40.74 2.69
N GLN A 113 10.68 -40.23 3.39
CA GLN A 113 12.08 -40.69 3.23
C GLN A 113 12.43 -41.94 4.06
N THR A 114 11.55 -42.43 4.94
CA THR A 114 11.76 -43.64 5.75
C THR A 114 11.00 -44.88 5.26
N LEU A 115 10.35 -44.77 4.10
CA LEU A 115 9.71 -45.86 3.35
C LEU A 115 10.51 -46.18 2.08
#